data_AF-A0A8H7WYZ8-F1
#
_entry.id   AF-A0A8H7WYZ8-F1
#
_cell.length_a   1.000
_cell.length_b   1.000
_cell.length_c   1.000
_cell.angle_alpha   90.00
_cell.angle_beta   90.00
_cell.angle_gamma   90.00
#
_symmetry.space_group_name_H-M   'P 1'
#
loop_
_entity.id
_entity.type
_entity.pdbx_description
1 polymer ?
#
loop_
_entity_poly.entity_id
_entity_poly.type
_entity_poly.pdbx_seq_one_letter_code
_entity_poly.pdbx_strand_id
1 'polypeptide(L)'
;MSKRKSSQPHEPREKMSLLITFYEGTDTDHRGRYLSDILGWNANKLESAHDYIQIVFPLPEASGVQWSAPTINRQVFDDFRARPELRDRLKDSFKKILWFYGFELVDADDGVKVCKGPNYDNHSGNWDVRFDHNHLRITRIIRCLRVLGLENEAQAFYAALEQNTRRVSSRSREYWRRAAERTLNLRPDLDDGDIHGDDDLSIGPKFLREFEELRKHVADSKKADDSVDATEAVEKGVGDKATEEVDRVGKEIFVKKAEATEFEKMEFGVKNADAEQVGEEESHHPVASSGSKLDMSGLGHVSKVGEKLNTAD
;
A
#
# COMPACT_ATOMS: atom_id res chain seq x y z
N MET A 1 -4.25 12.32 55.30
CA MET A 1 -4.24 11.13 54.44
C MET A 1 -5.01 11.44 53.17
N SER A 2 -4.35 11.60 52.01
CA SER A 2 -5.02 11.89 50.74
C SER A 2 -4.95 10.66 49.84
N LYS A 3 -6.11 10.10 49.46
CA LYS A 3 -6.19 8.89 48.64
C LYS A 3 -5.80 9.24 47.19
N ARG A 4 -4.64 8.75 46.74
CA ARG A 4 -4.29 8.76 45.31
C ARG A 4 -5.31 7.89 44.56
N LYS A 5 -6.02 8.47 43.59
CA LYS A 5 -6.80 7.67 42.62
C LYS A 5 -5.83 6.81 41.82
N SER A 6 -6.06 5.51 41.77
CA SER A 6 -5.32 4.60 40.90
C SER A 6 -5.63 4.94 39.44
N SER A 7 -4.59 5.17 38.65
CA SER A 7 -4.68 5.23 37.20
C SER A 7 -5.26 3.93 36.67
N GLN A 8 -6.29 3.98 35.84
CA GLN A 8 -6.72 2.77 35.12
C GLN A 8 -5.67 2.39 34.07
N PRO A 9 -5.56 1.09 33.72
CA PRO A 9 -4.70 0.66 32.62
C PRO A 9 -5.17 1.33 31.33
N HIS A 10 -4.25 1.95 30.60
CA HIS A 10 -4.52 2.40 29.24
C HIS A 10 -4.57 1.15 28.35
N GLU A 11 -5.74 0.82 27.81
CA GLU A 11 -5.86 -0.23 26.80
C GLU A 11 -4.87 0.06 25.66
N PRO A 12 -4.24 -0.97 25.06
CA PRO A 12 -3.31 -0.77 23.95
C PRO A 12 -4.12 -0.32 22.72
N ARG A 13 -4.29 1.00 22.60
CA ARG A 13 -4.86 1.67 21.43
C ARG A 13 -4.20 1.07 20.19
N GLU A 14 -5.02 0.50 19.29
CA GLU A 14 -4.51 -0.09 18.06
C GLU A 14 -3.56 0.89 17.39
N LYS A 15 -2.39 0.39 16.99
CA LYS A 15 -1.34 1.23 16.43
C LYS A 15 -1.72 1.58 15.00
N MET A 16 -2.58 2.59 14.86
CA MET A 16 -3.09 3.12 13.60
C MET A 16 -1.94 3.24 12.60
N SER A 17 -2.17 2.75 11.38
CA SER A 17 -1.17 2.81 10.32
C SER A 17 -0.84 4.25 9.99
N LEU A 18 0.46 4.58 9.92
CA LEU A 18 0.93 5.92 9.57
C LEU A 18 0.35 6.44 8.25
N LEU A 19 0.04 5.54 7.29
CA LEU A 19 -0.62 5.93 6.05
C LEU A 19 -2.05 6.43 6.29
N ILE A 20 -2.77 5.85 7.24
CA ILE A 20 -4.14 6.27 7.55
C ILE A 20 -4.10 7.64 8.24
N THR A 21 -3.29 7.80 9.28
CA THR A 21 -3.22 9.06 10.04
C THR A 21 -2.59 10.21 9.24
N PHE A 22 -1.69 9.93 8.29
CA PHE A 22 -1.16 10.92 7.35
C PHE A 22 -2.22 11.44 6.36
N TYR A 23 -3.09 10.57 5.83
CA TYR A 23 -4.18 10.99 4.91
C TYR A 23 -5.36 11.62 5.65
N GLU A 24 -5.63 11.21 6.90
CA GLU A 24 -6.53 11.91 7.82
C GLU A 24 -6.01 13.31 8.21
N GLY A 25 -4.70 13.56 8.03
CA GLY A 25 -4.05 14.82 8.39
C GLY A 25 -3.79 14.99 9.88
N THR A 26 -3.85 13.90 10.65
CA THR A 26 -3.62 13.88 12.11
C THR A 26 -2.14 13.69 12.46
N ASP A 27 -1.39 12.99 11.61
CA ASP A 27 0.06 12.79 11.73
C ASP A 27 0.84 13.37 10.54
N THR A 28 2.15 13.49 10.73
CA THR A 28 3.10 13.94 9.71
C THR A 28 3.94 12.78 9.18
N ASP A 29 4.55 12.99 8.01
CA ASP A 29 5.57 12.08 7.51
C ASP A 29 6.87 12.11 8.35
N HIS A 30 7.83 11.26 8.00
CA HIS A 30 9.13 11.17 8.67
C HIS A 30 9.99 12.46 8.66
N ARG A 31 9.53 13.54 8.02
CA ARG A 31 10.16 14.87 7.98
C ARG A 31 9.28 15.98 8.57
N GLY A 32 8.18 15.63 9.24
CA GLY A 32 7.28 16.61 9.85
C GLY A 32 6.37 17.33 8.86
N ARG A 33 6.12 16.75 7.66
CA ARG A 33 5.22 17.31 6.65
C ARG A 33 3.83 16.69 6.79
N TYR A 34 2.77 17.49 6.77
CA TYR A 34 1.41 17.02 6.53
C TYR A 34 1.15 16.82 5.04
N LEU A 35 0.13 16.04 4.69
CA LEU A 35 -0.33 15.92 3.31
C LEU A 35 -0.70 17.30 2.71
N SER A 36 -1.39 18.14 3.48
CA SER A 36 -1.75 19.52 3.11
C SER A 36 -0.56 20.38 2.70
N ASP A 37 0.58 20.23 3.37
CA ASP A 37 1.79 21.01 3.07
C ASP A 37 2.32 20.66 1.68
N ILE A 38 2.32 19.36 1.34
CA ILE A 38 2.79 18.82 0.07
C ILE A 38 1.83 19.21 -1.07
N LEU A 39 0.51 19.18 -0.82
CA LEU A 39 -0.48 19.68 -1.78
C LEU A 39 -0.32 21.19 -2.06
N GLY A 40 0.24 21.95 -1.13
CA GLY A 40 0.60 23.37 -1.29
C GLY A 40 1.84 23.63 -2.16
N TRP A 41 2.63 22.62 -2.53
CA TRP A 41 3.92 22.83 -3.22
C TRP A 41 3.79 23.30 -4.67
N ASN A 42 4.77 24.07 -5.15
CA ASN A 42 4.92 24.42 -6.57
C ASN A 42 5.69 23.33 -7.34
N ALA A 43 5.74 23.45 -8.66
CA ALA A 43 6.38 22.47 -9.54
C ALA A 43 7.87 22.26 -9.21
N ASN A 44 8.63 23.34 -9.00
CA ASN A 44 10.06 23.27 -8.65
C ASN A 44 10.30 22.45 -7.36
N LYS A 45 9.38 22.55 -6.38
CA LYS A 45 9.47 21.81 -5.13
C LYS A 45 9.05 20.34 -5.29
N LEU A 46 8.04 20.04 -6.11
CA LEU A 46 7.64 18.67 -6.44
C LEU A 46 8.67 17.93 -7.31
N GLU A 47 9.43 18.64 -8.13
CA GLU A 47 10.53 18.07 -8.90
C GLU A 47 11.72 17.75 -7.98
N SER A 48 12.21 18.75 -7.23
CA SER A 48 13.42 18.64 -6.38
C SER A 48 13.27 17.83 -5.09
N ALA A 49 12.05 17.61 -4.59
CA ALA A 49 11.81 16.69 -3.48
C ALA A 49 11.51 15.29 -4.05
N HIS A 50 12.38 14.31 -3.78
CA HIS A 50 12.20 12.93 -4.28
C HIS A 50 11.53 11.99 -3.27
N ASP A 51 11.40 12.42 -2.01
CA ASP A 51 11.03 11.60 -0.86
C ASP A 51 9.53 11.60 -0.53
N TYR A 52 8.79 12.66 -0.89
CA TYR A 52 7.35 12.75 -0.64
C TYR A 52 6.55 11.68 -1.42
N ILE A 53 7.01 11.32 -2.62
CA ILE A 53 6.26 10.43 -3.54
C ILE A 53 6.03 9.04 -2.92
N GLN A 54 6.87 8.65 -1.96
CA GLN A 54 6.79 7.34 -1.32
C GLN A 54 5.65 7.23 -0.29
N ILE A 55 5.28 8.34 0.36
CA ILE A 55 4.18 8.39 1.34
C ILE A 55 2.87 8.92 0.72
N VAL A 56 2.96 9.78 -0.30
CA VAL A 56 1.78 10.32 -1.04
C VAL A 56 1.26 9.36 -2.12
N PHE A 57 2.09 8.40 -2.55
CA PHE A 57 1.68 7.26 -3.36
C PHE A 57 2.36 5.99 -2.83
N PRO A 58 1.89 5.41 -1.71
CA PRO A 58 2.49 4.22 -1.13
C PRO A 58 2.30 2.99 -2.04
N LEU A 59 3.04 1.92 -1.76
CA LEU A 59 3.02 0.67 -2.53
C LEU A 59 2.93 -0.53 -1.59
N PRO A 60 2.36 -1.68 -2.02
CA PRO A 60 2.50 -2.94 -1.29
C PRO A 60 3.96 -3.40 -1.21
N GLU A 61 4.74 -3.07 -2.23
CA GLU A 61 6.16 -3.41 -2.31
C GLU A 61 7.02 -2.47 -1.45
N ALA A 62 7.93 -3.04 -0.65
CA ALA A 62 8.92 -2.26 0.09
C ALA A 62 9.81 -1.46 -0.87
N SER A 63 10.06 -0.19 -0.55
CA SER A 63 10.88 0.68 -1.40
C SER A 63 12.35 0.30 -1.32
N GLY A 64 12.94 -0.12 -2.44
CA GLY A 64 14.39 -0.39 -2.55
C GLY A 64 15.29 0.86 -2.41
N VAL A 65 14.71 2.05 -2.24
CA VAL A 65 15.45 3.31 -2.03
C VAL A 65 15.29 3.84 -0.60
N GLN A 66 14.13 3.63 0.03
CA GLN A 66 13.84 4.12 1.39
C GLN A 66 13.18 3.01 2.22
N TRP A 67 13.99 2.31 3.00
CA TRP A 67 13.57 1.16 3.80
C TRP A 67 12.54 1.50 4.90
N SER A 68 12.44 2.76 5.31
CA SER A 68 11.44 3.24 6.28
C SER A 68 10.17 3.81 5.66
N ALA A 69 10.03 3.80 4.33
CA ALA A 69 8.79 4.22 3.69
C ALA A 69 7.67 3.21 4.02
N PRO A 70 6.51 3.66 4.55
CA PRO A 70 5.43 2.76 4.90
C PRO A 70 4.83 2.10 3.65
N THR A 71 4.50 0.81 3.76
CA THR A 71 3.91 0.02 2.68
C THR A 71 2.41 -0.18 2.89
N ILE A 72 1.70 -0.48 1.80
CA ILE A 72 0.29 -0.88 1.85
C ILE A 72 0.23 -2.33 2.35
N ASN A 73 -0.23 -2.51 3.59
CA ASN A 73 -0.57 -3.81 4.15
C ASN A 73 -2.07 -4.09 4.01
N ARG A 74 -2.54 -5.24 4.54
CA ARG A 74 -3.95 -5.64 4.54
C ARG A 74 -4.87 -4.54 5.11
N GLN A 75 -4.54 -4.00 6.28
CA GLN A 75 -5.33 -2.96 6.95
C GLN A 75 -5.45 -1.70 6.09
N VAL A 76 -4.34 -1.17 5.57
CA VAL A 76 -4.37 0.03 4.71
C VAL A 76 -5.16 -0.21 3.43
N PHE A 77 -5.03 -1.40 2.83
CA PHE A 77 -5.81 -1.78 1.65
C PHE A 77 -7.31 -1.81 1.92
N ASP A 78 -7.72 -2.50 3.00
CA ASP A 78 -9.13 -2.60 3.40
C ASP A 78 -9.69 -1.21 3.79
N ASP A 79 -8.95 -0.42 4.57
CA ASP A 79 -9.37 0.91 5.02
C ASP A 79 -9.62 1.85 3.83
N PHE A 80 -8.67 1.99 2.89
CA PHE A 80 -8.86 2.85 1.72
C PHE A 80 -10.04 2.39 0.85
N ARG A 81 -10.29 1.09 0.70
CA ARG A 81 -11.45 0.57 -0.06
C ARG A 81 -12.77 0.69 0.71
N ALA A 82 -12.74 0.66 2.04
CA ALA A 82 -13.92 0.85 2.88
C ALA A 82 -14.31 2.32 3.11
N ARG A 83 -13.36 3.26 3.00
CA ARG A 83 -13.49 4.67 3.44
C ARG A 83 -13.31 5.67 2.29
N PRO A 84 -14.41 6.22 1.73
CA PRO A 84 -14.36 7.18 0.63
C PRO A 84 -13.49 8.41 0.93
N GLU A 85 -13.46 8.90 2.17
CA GLU A 85 -12.71 10.08 2.56
C GLU A 85 -11.19 9.91 2.44
N LEU A 86 -10.66 8.69 2.55
CA LEU A 86 -9.25 8.40 2.23
C LEU A 86 -9.00 8.43 0.73
N ARG A 87 -9.93 7.90 -0.07
CA ARG A 87 -9.85 7.92 -1.54
C ARG A 87 -9.97 9.35 -2.08
N ASP A 88 -10.79 10.20 -1.48
CA ASP A 88 -10.88 11.62 -1.83
C ASP A 88 -9.55 12.34 -1.59
N ARG A 89 -8.86 12.05 -0.47
CA ARG A 89 -7.51 12.58 -0.19
C ARG A 89 -6.44 12.05 -1.14
N LEU A 90 -6.56 10.79 -1.59
CA LEU A 90 -5.72 10.25 -2.65
C LEU A 90 -6.04 10.88 -4.02
N LYS A 91 -7.31 11.17 -4.31
CA LYS A 91 -7.76 11.89 -5.51
C LYS A 91 -7.29 13.34 -5.51
N ASP A 92 -7.26 14.04 -4.38
CA ASP A 92 -6.64 15.36 -4.22
C ASP A 92 -5.13 15.31 -4.53
N SER A 93 -4.45 14.30 -3.99
CA SER A 93 -3.02 14.03 -4.26
C SER A 93 -2.76 13.74 -5.73
N PHE A 94 -3.66 13.00 -6.37
CA PHE A 94 -3.59 12.69 -7.79
C PHE A 94 -3.86 13.91 -8.67
N LYS A 95 -4.88 14.72 -8.38
CA LYS A 95 -5.11 16.03 -9.04
C LYS A 95 -3.87 16.92 -8.96
N LYS A 96 -3.17 16.91 -7.81
CA LYS A 96 -1.92 17.66 -7.63
C LYS A 96 -0.79 17.17 -8.54
N ILE A 97 -0.60 15.84 -8.67
CA ILE A 97 0.47 15.29 -9.51
C ILE A 97 0.12 15.34 -11.01
N LEU A 98 -1.15 15.27 -11.38
CA LEU A 98 -1.61 15.57 -12.75
C LEU A 98 -1.24 17.01 -13.13
N TRP A 99 -1.59 18.00 -12.31
CA TRP A 99 -1.19 19.38 -12.52
C TRP A 99 0.33 19.53 -12.66
N PHE A 100 1.10 18.80 -11.85
CA PHE A 100 2.56 18.79 -11.97
C PHE A 100 3.06 18.22 -13.31
N TYR A 101 2.40 17.22 -13.88
CA TYR A 101 2.69 16.70 -15.23
C TYR A 101 2.00 17.46 -16.37
N GLY A 102 1.24 18.52 -16.06
CA GLY A 102 0.54 19.35 -17.03
C GLY A 102 -0.82 18.81 -17.48
N PHE A 103 -1.35 17.82 -16.78
CA PHE A 103 -2.68 17.24 -17.00
C PHE A 103 -3.70 17.75 -15.96
N GLU A 104 -4.98 17.50 -16.21
CA GLU A 104 -6.08 17.72 -15.26
C GLU A 104 -7.07 16.55 -15.27
N LEU A 105 -7.79 16.39 -14.15
CA LEU A 105 -8.84 15.38 -14.00
C LEU A 105 -10.19 16.01 -14.32
N VAL A 106 -10.96 15.37 -15.20
CA VAL A 106 -12.25 15.86 -15.69
C VAL A 106 -13.29 14.75 -15.51
N ASP A 107 -14.40 15.07 -14.85
CA ASP A 107 -15.57 14.20 -14.78
C ASP A 107 -16.35 14.29 -16.10
N ALA A 108 -16.69 13.16 -16.70
CA ALA A 108 -17.43 13.06 -17.96
C ALA A 108 -18.62 12.08 -17.83
N ASP A 109 -19.54 12.12 -18.80
CA ASP A 109 -20.78 11.32 -18.78
C ASP A 109 -20.52 9.79 -18.75
N ASP A 110 -19.35 9.34 -19.20
CA ASP A 110 -18.87 7.96 -19.24
C ASP A 110 -17.81 7.64 -18.16
N GLY A 111 -17.66 8.51 -17.15
CA GLY A 111 -16.74 8.34 -16.03
C GLY A 111 -15.61 9.37 -16.01
N VAL A 112 -14.51 9.04 -15.34
CA VAL A 112 -13.39 9.97 -15.14
C VAL A 112 -12.42 9.95 -16.32
N LYS A 113 -11.98 11.13 -16.77
CA LYS A 113 -10.98 11.32 -17.83
C LYS A 113 -9.81 12.19 -17.36
N VAL A 114 -8.65 11.97 -17.96
CA VAL A 114 -7.47 12.81 -17.78
C VAL A 114 -7.18 13.54 -19.09
N CYS A 115 -7.18 14.87 -19.05
CA CYS A 115 -7.03 15.74 -20.20
C CYS A 115 -5.76 16.60 -20.05
N LYS A 116 -5.28 17.20 -21.15
CA LYS A 116 -4.23 18.22 -21.07
C LYS A 116 -4.75 19.44 -20.32
N GLY A 117 -4.11 19.80 -19.22
CA GLY A 117 -4.44 21.00 -18.46
C GLY A 117 -3.81 22.27 -19.08
N PRO A 118 -4.17 23.46 -18.59
CA PRO A 118 -3.69 24.75 -19.12
C PRO A 118 -2.16 24.94 -19.10
N ASN A 119 -1.44 24.16 -18.29
CA ASN A 119 0.02 24.21 -18.16
C ASN A 119 0.76 23.05 -18.88
N TYR A 120 0.07 22.27 -19.73
CA TYR A 120 0.65 21.09 -20.40
C TYR A 120 1.98 21.36 -21.09
N ASP A 121 2.05 22.36 -21.96
CA ASP A 121 3.26 22.63 -22.76
C ASP A 121 4.45 23.08 -21.91
N ASN A 122 4.20 23.68 -20.74
CA ASN A 122 5.23 24.10 -19.79
C ASN A 122 5.74 22.95 -18.90
N HIS A 123 4.94 21.89 -18.70
CA HIS A 123 5.21 20.83 -17.73
C HIS A 123 5.51 19.46 -18.36
N SER A 124 5.06 19.20 -19.58
CA SER A 124 5.26 17.91 -20.26
C SER A 124 6.73 17.55 -20.47
N GLY A 125 7.63 18.54 -20.56
CA GLY A 125 9.08 18.34 -20.60
C GLY A 125 9.66 17.64 -19.36
N ASN A 126 8.94 17.62 -18.24
CA ASN A 126 9.38 16.92 -17.01
C ASN A 126 9.15 15.41 -17.07
N TRP A 127 8.45 14.89 -18.08
CA TRP A 127 8.15 13.45 -18.18
C TRP A 127 8.18 12.88 -19.61
N ASP A 128 7.77 13.62 -20.65
CA ASP A 128 7.88 13.20 -22.06
C ASP A 128 9.29 13.42 -22.62
N VAL A 129 10.24 12.73 -22.00
CA VAL A 129 11.65 12.63 -22.37
C VAL A 129 12.07 11.16 -22.35
N ARG A 130 13.22 10.83 -22.96
CA ARG A 130 13.61 9.44 -23.19
C ARG A 130 13.81 8.63 -21.90
N PHE A 131 14.47 9.24 -20.92
CA PHE A 131 14.72 8.67 -19.60
C PHE A 131 14.56 9.78 -18.58
N ASP A 132 13.64 9.60 -17.64
CA ASP A 132 13.55 10.46 -16.47
C ASP A 132 13.03 9.70 -15.24
N HIS A 133 13.41 10.17 -14.06
CA HIS A 133 13.01 9.60 -12.79
C HIS A 133 11.49 9.71 -12.53
N ASN A 134 10.79 10.67 -13.14
CA ASN A 134 9.32 10.73 -13.13
C ASN A 134 8.68 9.52 -13.81
N HIS A 135 9.36 8.78 -14.70
CA HIS A 135 8.82 7.54 -15.27
C HIS A 135 8.53 6.50 -14.17
N LEU A 136 9.41 6.38 -13.18
CA LEU A 136 9.21 5.49 -12.03
C LEU A 136 8.15 6.03 -11.07
N ARG A 137 8.04 7.37 -10.94
CA ARG A 137 6.95 8.00 -10.16
C ARG A 137 5.60 7.71 -10.81
N ILE A 138 5.49 7.79 -12.14
CA ILE A 138 4.27 7.48 -12.91
C ILE A 138 3.85 6.02 -12.70
N THR A 139 4.77 5.06 -12.84
CA THR A 139 4.51 3.64 -12.52
C THR A 139 3.95 3.47 -11.10
N ARG A 140 4.58 4.16 -10.13
CA ARG A 140 4.17 4.14 -8.72
C ARG A 140 2.77 4.72 -8.50
N ILE A 141 2.44 5.84 -9.16
CA ILE A 141 1.13 6.50 -9.07
C ILE A 141 0.03 5.59 -9.62
N ILE A 142 0.18 5.08 -10.85
CA ILE A 142 -0.79 4.16 -11.47
C ILE A 142 -1.03 2.94 -10.57
N ARG A 143 0.06 2.32 -10.09
CA ARG A 143 0.02 1.16 -9.20
C ARG A 143 -0.69 1.47 -7.87
N CYS A 144 -0.35 2.58 -7.22
CA CYS A 144 -0.95 3.02 -5.96
C CYS A 144 -2.46 3.27 -6.09
N LEU A 145 -2.88 3.98 -7.15
CA LEU A 145 -4.28 4.30 -7.41
C LEU A 145 -5.11 3.02 -7.56
N ARG A 146 -4.67 2.07 -8.40
CA ARG A 146 -5.37 0.79 -8.55
C ARG A 146 -5.39 -0.05 -7.28
N VAL A 147 -4.33 -0.03 -6.45
CA VAL A 147 -4.32 -0.79 -5.20
C VAL A 147 -5.35 -0.24 -4.21
N LEU A 148 -5.46 1.08 -4.09
CA LEU A 148 -6.26 1.77 -3.06
C LEU A 148 -7.69 2.17 -3.49
N GLY A 149 -8.24 1.57 -4.55
CA GLY A 149 -9.64 1.75 -4.94
C GLY A 149 -9.92 2.97 -5.85
N LEU A 150 -8.93 3.42 -6.63
CA LEU A 150 -9.05 4.46 -7.66
C LEU A 150 -8.61 3.91 -9.04
N GLU A 151 -9.12 2.74 -9.41
CA GLU A 151 -8.81 2.07 -10.67
C GLU A 151 -9.15 2.91 -11.90
N ASN A 152 -10.30 3.61 -11.90
CA ASN A 152 -10.73 4.43 -13.05
C ASN A 152 -9.78 5.60 -13.30
N GLU A 153 -9.38 6.31 -12.24
CA GLU A 153 -8.39 7.38 -12.27
C GLU A 153 -7.05 6.88 -12.81
N ALA A 154 -6.64 5.67 -12.42
CA ALA A 154 -5.43 5.05 -12.91
C ALA A 154 -5.50 4.71 -14.41
N GLN A 155 -6.63 4.16 -14.88
CA GLN A 155 -6.84 3.89 -16.32
C GLN A 155 -6.92 5.18 -17.13
N ALA A 156 -7.62 6.20 -16.63
CA ALA A 156 -7.71 7.51 -17.26
C ALA A 156 -6.32 8.14 -17.39
N PHE A 157 -5.47 8.03 -16.36
CA PHE A 157 -4.08 8.50 -16.42
C PHE A 157 -3.25 7.72 -17.44
N TYR A 158 -3.31 6.40 -17.41
CA TYR A 158 -2.56 5.54 -18.33
C TYR A 158 -2.95 5.80 -19.80
N ALA A 159 -4.25 5.91 -20.08
CA ALA A 159 -4.76 6.27 -21.40
C ALA A 159 -4.26 7.66 -21.85
N ALA A 160 -4.25 8.65 -20.95
CA ALA A 160 -3.74 9.98 -21.26
C ALA A 160 -2.23 9.98 -21.53
N LEU A 161 -1.44 9.18 -20.81
CA LEU A 161 0.00 9.03 -21.05
C LEU A 161 0.27 8.38 -22.41
N GLU A 162 -0.41 7.29 -22.74
CA GLU A 162 -0.25 6.58 -24.02
C GLU A 162 -0.67 7.43 -25.23
N GLN A 163 -1.72 8.25 -25.10
CA GLN A 163 -2.15 9.18 -26.15
C GLN A 163 -1.16 10.35 -26.39
N ASN A 164 -0.42 10.75 -25.36
CA ASN A 164 0.35 12.01 -25.39
C ASN A 164 1.87 11.83 -25.40
N THR A 165 2.38 10.64 -25.07
CA THR A 165 3.81 10.37 -25.10
C THR A 165 4.38 10.32 -26.52
N ARG A 166 5.55 10.91 -26.71
CA ARG A 166 6.28 10.96 -27.99
C ARG A 166 7.72 10.53 -27.88
N ARG A 167 8.33 10.69 -26.70
CA ARG A 167 9.79 10.54 -26.50
C ARG A 167 10.18 9.47 -25.49
N VAL A 168 9.24 9.02 -24.67
CA VAL A 168 9.47 8.04 -23.59
C VAL A 168 9.89 6.69 -24.16
N SER A 169 10.81 6.01 -23.47
CA SER A 169 11.28 4.68 -23.89
C SER A 169 10.16 3.63 -23.83
N SER A 170 10.20 2.64 -24.74
CA SER A 170 9.29 1.48 -24.71
C SER A 170 9.34 0.74 -23.37
N ARG A 171 10.52 0.65 -22.74
CA ARG A 171 10.69 0.04 -21.42
C ARG A 171 9.93 0.80 -20.32
N SER A 172 9.96 2.13 -20.33
CA SER A 172 9.19 2.94 -19.38
C SER A 172 7.69 2.75 -19.58
N ARG A 173 7.22 2.75 -20.84
CA ARG A 173 5.81 2.49 -21.18
C ARG A 173 5.35 1.09 -20.79
N GLU A 174 6.22 0.07 -20.93
CA GLU A 174 5.92 -1.29 -20.49
C GLU A 174 5.74 -1.37 -18.95
N TYR A 175 6.53 -0.64 -18.16
CA TYR A 175 6.26 -0.54 -16.71
C TYR A 175 4.92 0.14 -16.42
N TRP A 176 4.50 1.15 -17.20
CA TRP A 176 3.20 1.80 -17.05
C TRP A 176 2.06 0.85 -17.39
N ARG A 177 2.17 0.13 -18.51
CA ARG A 177 1.26 -0.95 -18.93
C ARG A 177 1.11 -1.99 -17.84
N ARG A 178 2.23 -2.58 -17.36
CA ARG A 178 2.23 -3.58 -16.29
C ARG A 178 1.59 -3.06 -15.00
N ALA A 179 1.81 -1.79 -14.65
CA ALA A 179 1.14 -1.16 -13.51
C ALA A 179 -0.37 -0.95 -13.72
N ALA A 180 -0.81 -0.67 -14.95
CA ALA A 180 -2.20 -0.44 -15.30
C ALA A 180 -3.01 -1.73 -15.52
N GLU A 181 -2.39 -2.80 -16.02
CA GLU A 181 -3.10 -3.97 -16.57
C GLU A 181 -2.97 -5.24 -15.71
N ARG A 182 -1.80 -5.53 -15.13
CA ARG A 182 -1.58 -6.77 -14.35
C ARG A 182 -2.55 -6.91 -13.18
N THR A 183 -2.82 -8.14 -12.75
CA THR A 183 -3.47 -8.42 -11.47
C THR A 183 -2.72 -7.77 -10.31
N LEU A 184 -3.46 -7.31 -9.29
CA LEU A 184 -2.89 -6.48 -8.23
C LEU A 184 -1.90 -7.21 -7.32
N ASN A 185 -1.84 -8.53 -7.33
CA ASN A 185 -0.79 -9.28 -6.60
C ASN A 185 0.58 -9.18 -7.28
N LEU A 186 0.63 -8.95 -8.59
CA LEU A 186 1.87 -8.87 -9.35
C LEU A 186 2.50 -7.48 -9.26
N ARG A 187 3.83 -7.45 -9.13
CA ARG A 187 4.59 -6.20 -9.16
C ARG A 187 4.86 -5.80 -10.62
N PRO A 188 4.85 -4.50 -10.97
CA PRO A 188 5.18 -4.06 -12.32
C PRO A 188 6.60 -4.42 -12.77
N ASP A 189 7.51 -4.69 -11.83
CA ASP A 189 8.93 -4.96 -12.08
C ASP A 189 9.34 -6.43 -12.17
N LEU A 190 8.39 -7.37 -12.07
CA LEU A 190 8.62 -8.79 -12.35
C LEU A 190 8.85 -9.03 -13.85
N ASP A 191 9.80 -9.89 -14.18
CA ASP A 191 10.03 -10.33 -15.56
C ASP A 191 8.91 -11.28 -16.04
N ASP A 192 8.74 -11.38 -17.35
CA ASP A 192 7.69 -12.22 -17.95
C ASP A 192 8.08 -13.70 -17.91
N GLY A 193 9.37 -14.01 -17.76
CA GLY A 193 9.87 -15.37 -17.51
C GLY A 193 9.70 -15.84 -16.06
N ASP A 194 9.43 -14.94 -15.11
CA ASP A 194 9.26 -15.26 -13.68
C ASP A 194 7.79 -15.53 -13.29
N ILE A 195 6.84 -15.36 -14.23
CA ILE A 195 5.39 -15.42 -13.98
C ILE A 195 4.67 -16.26 -15.04
N HIS A 196 3.52 -16.81 -14.69
CA HIS A 196 2.65 -17.57 -15.60
C HIS A 196 1.57 -16.68 -16.26
N GLY A 197 1.98 -15.51 -16.75
CA GLY A 197 1.10 -14.52 -17.39
C GLY A 197 0.76 -13.32 -16.50
N ASP A 198 0.15 -12.29 -17.09
CA ASP A 198 -0.23 -11.05 -16.40
C ASP A 198 -1.41 -11.22 -15.40
N ASP A 199 -2.00 -12.42 -15.34
CA ASP A 199 -3.03 -12.84 -14.37
C ASP A 199 -2.55 -13.93 -13.38
N ASP A 200 -1.24 -14.20 -13.31
CA ASP A 200 -0.67 -15.22 -12.41
C ASP A 200 -0.97 -14.92 -10.93
N LEU A 201 -1.73 -15.82 -10.29
CA LEU A 201 -2.09 -15.75 -8.87
C LEU A 201 -1.21 -16.64 -7.98
N SER A 202 -0.07 -17.16 -8.44
CA SER A 202 0.82 -18.02 -7.63
C SER A 202 1.71 -17.24 -6.66
N ILE A 203 2.05 -15.99 -6.99
CA ILE A 203 3.01 -15.15 -6.25
C ILE A 203 2.39 -13.82 -5.78
N GLY A 204 3.17 -13.05 -5.01
CA GLY A 204 2.79 -11.72 -4.53
C GLY A 204 2.11 -11.71 -3.15
N PRO A 205 1.73 -10.53 -2.62
CA PRO A 205 1.16 -10.40 -1.29
C PRO A 205 -0.17 -11.16 -1.16
N LYS A 206 -0.30 -12.01 -0.12
CA LYS A 206 -1.45 -12.89 0.08
C LYS A 206 -2.80 -12.16 -0.01
N PHE A 207 -2.91 -10.97 0.58
CA PHE A 207 -4.16 -10.20 0.58
C PHE A 207 -4.58 -9.69 -0.80
N LEU A 208 -3.62 -9.43 -1.70
CA LEU A 208 -3.90 -9.03 -3.08
C LEU A 208 -4.28 -10.25 -3.93
N ARG A 209 -3.68 -11.42 -3.66
CA ARG A 209 -4.10 -12.69 -4.27
C ARG A 209 -5.55 -13.04 -3.88
N GLU A 210 -5.87 -12.98 -2.58
CA GLU A 210 -7.23 -13.19 -2.07
C GLU A 210 -8.25 -12.23 -2.71
N PHE A 211 -7.85 -10.98 -2.97
CA PHE A 211 -8.68 -9.99 -3.65
C PHE A 211 -8.91 -10.30 -5.13
N GLU A 212 -7.89 -10.70 -5.88
CA GLU A 212 -8.03 -11.08 -7.30
C GLU A 212 -8.79 -12.41 -7.48
N GLU A 213 -8.59 -13.37 -6.57
CA GLU A 213 -9.42 -14.58 -6.47
C GLU A 213 -10.92 -14.19 -6.29
N LEU A 214 -11.23 -13.25 -5.39
CA LEU A 214 -12.59 -12.74 -5.21
C LEU A 214 -13.14 -12.00 -6.45
N ARG A 215 -12.32 -11.16 -7.11
CA ARG A 215 -12.70 -10.48 -8.37
C ARG A 215 -13.10 -11.48 -9.45
N LYS A 216 -12.33 -12.56 -9.60
CA LYS A 216 -12.62 -13.63 -10.54
C LYS A 216 -13.94 -14.33 -10.20
N HIS A 217 -14.16 -14.69 -8.94
CA HIS A 217 -15.43 -15.30 -8.50
C HIS A 217 -16.65 -14.40 -8.76
N VAL A 218 -16.57 -13.10 -8.50
CA VAL A 218 -17.67 -12.15 -8.80
C VAL A 218 -17.90 -12.04 -10.32
N ALA A 219 -16.84 -11.94 -11.11
CA ALA A 219 -16.95 -11.86 -12.57
C ALA A 219 -17.54 -13.14 -13.21
N ASP A 220 -17.14 -14.31 -12.71
CA ASP A 220 -17.67 -15.60 -13.21
C ASP A 220 -19.11 -15.85 -12.75
N SER A 221 -19.51 -15.35 -11.56
CA SER A 221 -20.91 -15.38 -11.11
C SER A 221 -21.82 -14.53 -12.00
N LYS A 222 -21.40 -13.31 -12.35
CA LYS A 222 -22.15 -12.44 -13.28
C LYS A 222 -22.35 -13.07 -14.66
N LYS A 223 -21.30 -13.66 -15.22
CA LYS A 223 -21.40 -14.37 -16.52
C LYS A 223 -22.37 -15.55 -16.48
N ALA A 224 -22.51 -16.21 -15.33
CA ALA A 224 -23.50 -17.27 -15.17
C ALA A 224 -24.92 -16.71 -15.18
N ASP A 225 -25.19 -15.62 -14.44
CA ASP A 225 -26.50 -14.97 -14.42
C ASP A 225 -26.87 -14.35 -15.78
N ASP A 226 -25.95 -13.62 -16.44
CA ASP A 226 -26.13 -13.04 -17.77
C ASP A 226 -26.42 -14.11 -18.85
N SER A 227 -25.95 -15.35 -18.65
CA SER A 227 -26.22 -16.46 -19.58
C SER A 227 -27.65 -17.01 -19.53
N VAL A 228 -28.42 -16.63 -18.50
CA VAL A 228 -29.84 -17.02 -18.33
C VAL A 228 -30.78 -15.99 -18.95
N ASP A 229 -30.37 -14.72 -19.09
CA ASP A 229 -31.21 -13.59 -19.52
C ASP A 229 -30.70 -12.93 -20.82
N ALA A 230 -30.39 -13.75 -21.83
CA ALA A 230 -29.78 -13.30 -23.08
C ALA A 230 -30.77 -12.69 -24.09
N THR A 231 -31.40 -11.55 -23.76
CA THR A 231 -31.94 -10.61 -24.75
C THR A 231 -31.59 -9.15 -24.42
N GLU A 232 -30.71 -8.57 -25.25
CA GLU A 232 -30.36 -7.14 -25.36
C GLU A 232 -29.75 -6.42 -24.13
N ALA A 233 -28.41 -6.31 -24.10
CA ALA A 233 -27.75 -5.10 -23.60
C ALA A 233 -26.40 -4.87 -24.32
N VAL A 234 -26.12 -3.61 -24.66
CA VAL A 234 -24.88 -3.18 -25.34
C VAL A 234 -23.79 -2.86 -24.30
N GLU A 235 -22.56 -3.31 -24.55
CA GLU A 235 -21.40 -3.01 -23.69
C GLU A 235 -21.13 -1.50 -23.54
N LYS A 236 -21.13 -1.01 -22.29
CA LYS A 236 -20.36 0.15 -21.81
C LYS A 236 -20.46 0.29 -20.28
N GLY A 237 -19.36 0.64 -19.61
CA GLY A 237 -19.35 0.97 -18.18
C GLY A 237 -19.21 -0.21 -17.18
N VAL A 238 -18.70 -1.36 -17.62
CA VAL A 238 -18.62 -2.58 -16.77
C VAL A 238 -17.58 -2.48 -15.64
N GLY A 239 -16.49 -1.72 -15.84
CA GLY A 239 -15.37 -1.66 -14.90
C GLY A 239 -15.76 -1.14 -13.51
N ASP A 240 -16.42 0.01 -13.47
CA ASP A 240 -16.72 0.76 -12.24
C ASP A 240 -17.57 -0.07 -11.26
N LYS A 241 -18.71 -0.58 -11.76
CA LYS A 241 -19.61 -1.46 -11.00
C LYS A 241 -18.96 -2.76 -10.57
N ALA A 242 -18.00 -3.30 -11.33
CA ALA A 242 -17.32 -4.55 -10.97
C ALA A 242 -16.34 -4.35 -9.82
N THR A 243 -15.59 -3.24 -9.79
CA THR A 243 -14.69 -2.92 -8.67
C THR A 243 -15.46 -2.53 -7.41
N GLU A 244 -16.48 -1.68 -7.51
CA GLU A 244 -17.31 -1.29 -6.37
C GLU A 244 -18.05 -2.50 -5.76
N GLU A 245 -18.53 -3.43 -6.59
CA GLU A 245 -19.21 -4.63 -6.10
C GLU A 245 -18.24 -5.61 -5.44
N VAL A 246 -17.01 -5.76 -5.94
CA VAL A 246 -16.00 -6.57 -5.25
C VAL A 246 -15.61 -5.94 -3.91
N ASP A 247 -15.45 -4.62 -3.84
CA ASP A 247 -15.16 -3.93 -2.57
C ASP A 247 -16.34 -4.10 -1.58
N ARG A 248 -17.59 -4.03 -2.06
CA ARG A 248 -18.80 -4.30 -1.26
C ARG A 248 -18.87 -5.75 -0.77
N VAL A 249 -18.74 -6.72 -1.67
CA VAL A 249 -18.79 -8.16 -1.36
C VAL A 249 -17.61 -8.55 -0.46
N GLY A 250 -16.42 -8.02 -0.71
CA GLY A 250 -15.24 -8.18 0.13
C GLY A 250 -15.49 -7.68 1.55
N LYS A 251 -16.09 -6.50 1.71
CA LYS A 251 -16.51 -5.95 3.01
C LYS A 251 -17.53 -6.86 3.71
N GLU A 252 -18.56 -7.32 3.01
CA GLU A 252 -19.57 -8.24 3.59
C GLU A 252 -18.96 -9.58 4.04
N ILE A 253 -18.06 -10.17 3.25
CA ILE A 253 -17.35 -11.41 3.60
C ILE A 253 -16.42 -11.17 4.81
N PHE A 254 -15.72 -10.05 4.86
CA PHE A 254 -14.77 -9.77 5.93
C PHE A 254 -15.46 -9.45 7.26
N VAL A 255 -16.59 -8.72 7.23
CA VAL A 255 -17.46 -8.52 8.40
C VAL A 255 -17.96 -9.86 8.93
N LYS A 256 -18.54 -10.72 8.08
CA LYS A 256 -19.00 -12.06 8.48
C LYS A 256 -17.88 -12.93 9.07
N LYS A 257 -16.64 -12.80 8.56
CA LYS A 257 -15.46 -13.52 9.08
C LYS A 257 -14.98 -12.96 10.42
N ALA A 258 -15.07 -11.65 10.63
CA ALA A 258 -14.81 -11.02 11.92
C ALA A 258 -15.86 -11.44 12.96
N GLU A 259 -17.15 -11.39 12.61
CA GLU A 259 -18.26 -11.85 13.45
C GLU A 259 -18.13 -13.33 13.81
N ALA A 260 -17.78 -14.20 12.85
CA ALA A 260 -17.55 -15.62 13.12
C ALA A 260 -16.35 -15.88 14.05
N THR A 261 -15.26 -15.12 13.92
CA THR A 261 -14.10 -15.25 14.82
C THR A 261 -14.29 -14.57 16.19
N GLU A 262 -15.18 -13.59 16.30
CA GLU A 262 -15.71 -13.11 17.60
C GLU A 262 -16.60 -14.18 18.24
N PHE A 263 -17.47 -14.83 17.47
CA PHE A 263 -18.36 -15.89 17.95
C PHE A 263 -17.58 -17.11 18.46
N GLU A 264 -16.57 -17.58 17.72
CA GLU A 264 -15.66 -18.65 18.20
C GLU A 264 -14.91 -18.24 19.49
N LYS A 265 -14.47 -16.97 19.61
CA LYS A 265 -13.83 -16.47 20.85
C LYS A 265 -14.82 -16.43 22.02
N MET A 266 -16.08 -16.08 21.80
CA MET A 266 -17.12 -16.13 22.83
C MET A 266 -17.46 -17.57 23.23
N GLU A 267 -17.54 -18.49 22.27
CA GLU A 267 -17.90 -19.89 22.52
C GLU A 267 -16.78 -20.68 23.25
N PHE A 268 -15.51 -20.37 22.96
CA PHE A 268 -14.36 -20.92 23.69
C PHE A 268 -13.95 -20.12 24.95
N GLY A 269 -14.40 -18.87 25.09
CA GLY A 269 -14.09 -18.03 26.25
C GLY A 269 -14.85 -18.38 27.54
N VAL A 270 -15.88 -19.22 27.47
CA VAL A 270 -16.79 -19.54 28.59
C VAL A 270 -16.43 -20.85 29.31
N LYS A 271 -15.22 -21.40 29.11
CA LYS A 271 -14.74 -22.60 29.80
C LYS A 271 -13.38 -22.39 30.46
N ASN A 272 -13.38 -21.69 31.61
CA ASN A 272 -12.55 -21.97 32.79
C ASN A 272 -12.79 -20.95 33.92
N ALA A 273 -13.98 -21.03 34.52
CA ALA A 273 -14.24 -20.55 35.87
C ALA A 273 -15.22 -21.54 36.50
N ASP A 274 -14.68 -22.38 37.40
CA ASP A 274 -15.35 -23.21 38.43
C ASP A 274 -14.65 -24.57 38.60
N ALA A 275 -13.66 -24.59 39.49
CA ALA A 275 -13.16 -25.78 40.16
C ALA A 275 -12.59 -25.36 41.52
N GLU A 276 -13.42 -25.46 42.57
CA GLU A 276 -13.07 -25.12 43.95
C GLU A 276 -12.13 -26.15 44.63
N GLN A 277 -11.71 -25.79 45.84
CA GLN A 277 -10.58 -26.34 46.61
C GLN A 277 -10.82 -27.73 47.26
N VAL A 278 -9.76 -28.55 47.27
CA VAL A 278 -9.30 -29.46 48.36
C VAL A 278 -7.77 -29.64 48.19
N GLY A 279 -6.90 -29.74 49.19
CA GLY A 279 -7.05 -29.53 50.64
C GLY A 279 -6.05 -30.36 51.48
N GLU A 280 -4.92 -29.75 51.90
CA GLU A 280 -3.89 -30.27 52.83
C GLU A 280 -3.08 -31.51 52.33
N GLU A 281 -1.77 -31.68 52.52
CA GLU A 281 -0.98 -31.66 53.77
C GLU A 281 0.56 -31.46 53.52
N GLU A 282 1.41 -31.62 54.54
CA GLU A 282 2.75 -31.03 54.67
C GLU A 282 3.98 -31.80 54.08
N SER A 283 5.06 -31.06 53.77
CA SER A 283 6.33 -31.05 54.56
C SER A 283 7.69 -31.05 53.78
N HIS A 284 8.74 -30.56 54.47
CA HIS A 284 10.18 -30.70 54.21
C HIS A 284 10.89 -29.87 53.09
N HIS A 285 11.44 -28.72 53.50
CA HIS A 285 12.78 -28.22 53.12
C HIS A 285 13.90 -29.13 53.71
N PRO A 286 15.23 -29.05 53.38
CA PRO A 286 15.98 -27.82 53.03
C PRO A 286 17.27 -27.89 52.13
N VAL A 287 17.85 -26.69 51.86
CA VAL A 287 19.25 -26.29 51.49
C VAL A 287 19.93 -26.64 50.13
N ALA A 288 20.69 -25.63 49.66
CA ALA A 288 21.98 -25.66 48.92
C ALA A 288 21.99 -25.72 47.38
N SER A 289 23.00 -25.21 46.66
CA SER A 289 24.02 -24.13 46.86
C SER A 289 24.92 -24.08 45.59
N SER A 290 25.71 -23.00 45.38
CA SER A 290 26.73 -22.86 44.30
C SER A 290 26.12 -22.73 42.88
N GLY A 291 26.50 -21.80 42.00
CA GLY A 291 27.84 -21.39 41.56
C GLY A 291 28.01 -21.90 40.10
N SER A 292 28.63 -21.20 39.15
CA SER A 292 29.72 -20.21 39.22
C SER A 292 29.73 -19.26 38.01
N LYS A 293 30.47 -18.15 38.14
CA LYS A 293 30.95 -17.34 37.01
C LYS A 293 31.93 -18.15 36.15
N LEU A 294 32.01 -17.86 34.85
CA LEU A 294 33.28 -17.81 34.14
C LEU A 294 33.32 -16.61 33.17
N ASP A 295 34.28 -15.72 33.43
CA ASP A 295 34.84 -14.73 32.50
C ASP A 295 36.09 -15.37 31.88
N MET A 296 36.31 -15.17 30.58
CA MET A 296 37.61 -15.41 29.94
C MET A 296 37.88 -14.28 28.94
N SER A 297 38.75 -13.37 29.36
CA SER A 297 39.33 -12.31 28.54
C SER A 297 40.71 -12.71 27.99
N GLY A 298 41.17 -12.00 26.95
CA GLY A 298 42.52 -12.11 26.38
C GLY A 298 42.62 -12.88 25.06
N LEU A 299 43.54 -12.56 24.13
CA LEU A 299 44.61 -11.56 24.14
C LEU A 299 45.02 -11.21 22.69
N GLY A 300 45.31 -9.93 22.42
CA GLY A 300 46.48 -9.44 21.65
C GLY A 300 46.64 -9.80 20.15
N HIS A 301 47.52 -9.15 19.38
CA HIS A 301 48.26 -7.90 19.58
C HIS A 301 48.80 -7.39 18.21
N VAL A 302 48.65 -6.09 17.93
CA VAL A 302 49.55 -5.18 17.16
C VAL A 302 50.39 -5.73 15.98
N SER A 303 50.25 -5.11 14.79
CA SER A 303 51.36 -4.36 14.15
C SER A 303 50.97 -3.47 12.97
N LYS A 304 51.51 -2.25 12.96
CA LYS A 304 51.64 -1.35 11.79
C LYS A 304 52.88 -1.74 10.98
N VAL A 305 52.83 -1.64 9.65
CA VAL A 305 53.81 -1.08 8.67
C VAL A 305 53.03 -1.08 7.33
N GLY A 306 53.12 -0.13 6.40
CA GLY A 306 53.88 1.11 6.25
C GLY A 306 53.66 1.65 4.83
N GLU A 307 54.06 2.89 4.55
CA GLU A 307 53.80 3.58 3.29
C GLU A 307 54.49 2.93 2.08
N LYS A 308 53.94 3.15 0.87
CA LYS A 308 54.70 3.86 -0.17
C LYS A 308 53.84 4.49 -1.26
N LEU A 309 54.19 5.73 -1.57
CA LEU A 309 53.76 6.49 -2.75
C LEU A 309 54.25 5.82 -4.03
N ASN A 310 53.54 6.03 -5.14
CA ASN A 310 54.23 6.38 -6.39
C ASN A 310 53.34 7.27 -7.29
N THR A 311 54.01 8.10 -8.09
CA THR A 311 53.45 9.14 -8.97
C THR A 311 53.70 8.82 -10.45
N ALA A 312 53.15 9.66 -11.35
CA ALA A 312 53.27 9.67 -12.82
C ALA A 312 52.39 8.63 -13.55
N ASP A 313 51.75 8.94 -14.69
CA ASP A 313 51.67 10.20 -15.47
C ASP A 313 50.20 10.60 -15.72
#